data_AF-A0A218VYN3-F1
#
_entry.id   AF-A0A218VYN3-F1
#
_cell.length_a   1.000
_cell.length_b   1.000
_cell.length_c   1.000
_cell.angle_alpha   90.00
_cell.angle_beta   90.00
_cell.angle_gamma   90.00
#
_symmetry.space_group_name_H-M   'P 1'
#
loop_
_entity.id
_entity.type
_entity.pdbx_description
1 polymer ?
#
loop_
_entity_poly.entity_id
_entity_poly.type
_entity_poly.pdbx_seq_one_letter_code
_entity_poly.pdbx_strand_id
1 'polypeptide(L)'
;MRRRGAKRKQRDESQSSSLQEQPNREENHKPPAKTTAKSGATRATAAKSEPEPEFFEDQRNLQDLWKKAFPVGTEWDQLDAVYRFNWDFSNLENAFEEGGKLYGKKVYLFGCTEPQMVPFKGDNIIIHVPAVVAIDSPFPPSDKIGIKSVQRESEEIVPMKHMKMDWVPYIPLEDRDSRVDRLKSQIFILSCTQRRAALKHLKIERIKKYEYCLPYFYNPLKEDQFEQSTDVSIVFPAEPKPILCDFDWEMDDVEDVASDLIKEEVLSEDEKDAFKDFVKEKVREAKKANREAREARKKAIEDMSEETKTAFQNMKFYKFYPIPTPDTPDLSNTKSTFINRYYRHAHELL
;
A
#
# COMPACT_ATOMS: atom_id res chain seq x y z
N MET A 1 14.72 -51.26 3.10
CA MET A 1 14.05 -52.51 2.66
C MET A 1 12.56 -52.22 2.52
N ARG A 2 11.99 -52.47 1.34
CA ARG A 2 10.58 -52.24 0.98
C ARG A 2 9.66 -53.30 1.62
N ARG A 3 8.39 -52.97 1.86
CA ARG A 3 7.25 -53.66 1.21
C ARG A 3 5.93 -52.88 1.37
N ARG A 4 5.27 -52.74 0.22
CA ARG A 4 3.91 -52.22 -0.03
C ARG A 4 2.86 -53.32 0.25
N GLY A 5 1.60 -52.93 0.42
CA GLY A 5 0.52 -53.57 -0.34
C GLY A 5 -0.85 -53.80 0.33
N ALA A 6 -1.73 -52.82 0.14
CA ALA A 6 -3.13 -52.93 -0.32
C ALA A 6 -4.20 -53.76 0.43
N LYS A 7 -5.34 -53.11 0.71
CA LYS A 7 -6.68 -53.66 0.46
C LYS A 7 -7.71 -52.56 0.21
N ARG A 8 -8.74 -52.95 -0.54
CA ARG A 8 -9.69 -52.21 -1.40
C ARG A 8 -11.11 -52.46 -0.90
N LYS A 9 -12.01 -51.46 -0.92
CA LYS A 9 -13.50 -51.53 -0.97
C LYS A 9 -14.06 -50.15 -0.52
N GLN A 10 -15.21 -49.61 -0.93
CA GLN A 10 -16.31 -49.94 -1.84
C GLN A 10 -17.23 -48.69 -1.82
N ARG A 11 -17.95 -48.34 -2.90
CA ARG A 11 -19.29 -47.72 -2.85
C ARG A 11 -19.88 -47.60 -4.26
N ASP A 12 -20.83 -48.48 -4.54
CA ASP A 12 -22.05 -48.28 -5.32
C ASP A 12 -23.19 -48.45 -4.28
N GLU A 13 -24.41 -47.93 -4.34
CA GLU A 13 -25.23 -47.51 -5.48
C GLU A 13 -26.51 -46.81 -4.94
N SER A 14 -27.14 -46.00 -5.80
CA SER A 14 -28.61 -45.81 -5.96
C SER A 14 -29.39 -45.01 -4.87
N GLN A 15 -30.43 -44.20 -5.13
CA GLN A 15 -31.47 -44.23 -6.18
C GLN A 15 -32.08 -42.84 -6.51
N SER A 16 -32.45 -42.69 -7.80
CA SER A 16 -33.67 -42.09 -8.43
C SER A 16 -34.20 -40.71 -8.03
N SER A 17 -34.75 -39.83 -8.88
CA SER A 17 -35.54 -39.96 -10.13
C SER A 17 -35.56 -38.56 -10.82
N SER A 18 -35.11 -38.39 -12.07
CA SER A 18 -35.85 -38.39 -13.35
C SER A 18 -37.07 -37.46 -13.44
N LEU A 19 -36.98 -36.43 -14.30
CA LEU A 19 -37.96 -36.12 -15.36
C LEU A 19 -37.23 -35.36 -16.49
N GLN A 20 -37.23 -35.96 -17.68
CA GLN A 20 -36.81 -35.41 -18.97
C GLN A 20 -38.01 -34.73 -19.63
N GLU A 21 -37.77 -33.70 -20.45
CA GLU A 21 -38.42 -33.56 -21.76
C GLU A 21 -37.58 -32.66 -22.68
N GLN A 22 -37.14 -33.23 -23.80
CA GLN A 22 -36.76 -32.64 -25.09
C GLN A 22 -37.65 -33.35 -26.14
N PRO A 23 -37.67 -33.05 -27.46
CA PRO A 23 -36.85 -32.11 -28.27
C PRO A 23 -37.69 -31.33 -29.32
N ASN A 24 -37.04 -30.53 -30.17
CA ASN A 24 -37.32 -30.67 -31.60
C ASN A 24 -36.09 -30.44 -32.47
N ARG A 25 -35.84 -31.42 -33.34
CA ARG A 25 -34.85 -31.45 -34.42
C ARG A 25 -35.48 -30.88 -35.68
N GLU A 26 -34.66 -30.31 -36.56
CA GLU A 26 -34.80 -30.60 -37.99
C GLU A 26 -33.42 -30.58 -38.66
N GLU A 27 -33.04 -31.76 -39.18
CA GLU A 27 -31.91 -32.01 -40.09
C GLU A 27 -32.34 -31.68 -41.53
N ASN A 28 -31.41 -31.26 -42.40
CA ASN A 28 -31.24 -31.97 -43.67
C ASN A 28 -29.96 -31.61 -44.46
N HIS A 29 -29.06 -32.60 -44.49
CA HIS A 29 -28.33 -33.19 -45.62
C HIS A 29 -27.97 -32.40 -46.91
N LYS A 30 -26.65 -32.40 -47.19
CA LYS A 30 -25.94 -32.35 -48.50
C LYS A 30 -26.20 -33.62 -49.35
N PRO A 31 -25.96 -33.70 -50.71
CA PRO A 31 -24.60 -33.78 -51.31
C PRO A 31 -24.51 -33.30 -52.81
N PRO A 32 -23.58 -33.74 -53.73
CA PRO A 32 -22.55 -32.86 -54.33
C PRO A 32 -22.44 -32.80 -55.89
N ALA A 33 -21.62 -31.85 -56.38
CA ALA A 33 -20.78 -31.81 -57.60
C ALA A 33 -21.37 -31.86 -59.04
N LYS A 34 -21.08 -30.83 -59.87
CA LYS A 34 -20.15 -30.86 -61.04
C LYS A 34 -20.18 -29.56 -61.90
N THR A 35 -18.97 -29.15 -62.28
CA THR A 35 -18.46 -28.27 -63.36
C THR A 35 -19.36 -27.88 -64.54
N THR A 36 -19.30 -26.59 -64.95
CA THR A 36 -19.04 -26.13 -66.35
C THR A 36 -18.58 -24.67 -66.37
N ALA A 37 -17.61 -24.36 -67.23
CA ALA A 37 -17.02 -23.04 -67.46
C ALA A 37 -17.78 -22.22 -68.53
N LYS A 38 -17.82 -20.88 -68.41
CA LYS A 38 -17.26 -19.90 -69.38
C LYS A 38 -17.75 -18.45 -69.16
N SER A 39 -16.80 -17.55 -69.44
CA SER A 39 -16.90 -16.16 -69.97
C SER A 39 -17.50 -15.02 -69.13
N GLY A 40 -16.60 -14.15 -68.68
CA GLY A 40 -16.50 -12.78 -69.22
C GLY A 40 -17.41 -11.70 -68.65
N ALA A 41 -16.87 -10.87 -67.74
CA ALA A 41 -16.93 -9.39 -67.79
C ALA A 41 -16.31 -8.81 -66.51
N THR A 42 -15.21 -8.09 -66.68
CA THR A 42 -14.52 -7.32 -65.65
C THR A 42 -15.46 -6.25 -65.11
N ARG A 43 -15.88 -6.37 -63.84
CA ARG A 43 -16.56 -5.28 -63.12
C ARG A 43 -15.55 -4.70 -62.13
N ALA A 44 -15.18 -3.45 -62.35
CA ALA A 44 -14.30 -2.69 -61.48
C ALA A 44 -14.84 -2.72 -60.04
N THR A 45 -14.07 -3.30 -59.13
CA THR A 45 -14.26 -3.15 -57.69
C THR A 45 -13.97 -1.70 -57.34
N ALA A 46 -15.00 -0.96 -56.93
CA ALA A 46 -14.82 0.31 -56.25
C ALA A 46 -13.88 0.08 -55.06
N ALA A 47 -12.80 0.85 -54.99
CA ALA A 47 -11.85 0.81 -53.89
C ALA A 47 -12.63 1.02 -52.59
N LYS A 48 -12.63 0.02 -51.71
CA LYS A 48 -12.92 0.25 -50.29
C LYS A 48 -11.85 1.23 -49.82
N SER A 49 -12.27 2.39 -49.35
CA SER A 49 -11.42 3.28 -48.55
C SER A 49 -10.73 2.42 -47.49
N GLU A 50 -9.40 2.42 -47.50
CA GLU A 50 -8.63 1.90 -46.37
C GLU A 50 -9.17 2.59 -45.10
N PRO A 51 -9.48 1.85 -44.03
CA PRO A 51 -9.78 2.51 -42.76
C PRO A 51 -8.57 3.38 -42.43
N GLU A 52 -8.81 4.66 -42.12
CA GLU A 52 -7.78 5.51 -41.52
C GLU A 52 -7.14 4.71 -40.39
N PRO A 53 -5.80 4.61 -40.34
CA PRO A 53 -5.16 3.91 -39.24
C PRO A 53 -5.64 4.59 -37.96
N GLU A 54 -6.33 3.82 -37.10
CA GLU A 54 -6.60 4.25 -35.74
C GLU A 54 -5.24 4.58 -35.13
N PHE A 55 -4.95 5.87 -35.02
CA PHE A 55 -3.76 6.35 -34.35
C PHE A 55 -3.99 6.12 -32.87
N PHE A 56 -3.63 4.93 -32.40
CA PHE A 56 -3.49 4.70 -30.97
C PHE A 56 -2.35 5.61 -30.53
N GLU A 57 -2.63 6.56 -29.63
CA GLU A 57 -1.57 7.31 -28.98
C GLU A 57 -0.58 6.32 -28.37
N ASP A 58 0.69 6.40 -28.78
CA ASP A 58 1.74 5.56 -28.23
C ASP A 58 1.74 5.72 -26.70
N GLN A 59 1.66 4.60 -25.97
CA GLN A 59 1.71 4.63 -24.50
C GLN A 59 3.03 5.26 -24.05
N ARG A 60 2.95 6.37 -23.32
CA ARG A 60 4.14 7.05 -22.77
C ARG A 60 4.92 6.08 -21.88
N ASN A 61 6.25 6.04 -22.00
CA ASN A 61 7.10 5.01 -21.41
C ASN A 61 6.90 4.81 -19.88
N LEU A 62 6.53 5.87 -19.17
CA LEU A 62 6.31 5.91 -17.72
C LEU A 62 4.82 6.04 -17.32
N GLN A 63 3.89 5.89 -18.26
CA GLN A 63 2.46 6.15 -18.05
C GLN A 63 1.83 5.31 -16.92
N ASP A 64 2.31 4.08 -16.72
CA ASP A 64 1.80 3.18 -15.68
C ASP A 64 2.60 3.22 -14.38
N LEU A 65 3.63 4.08 -14.26
CA LEU A 65 4.49 4.19 -13.08
C LEU A 65 3.69 4.40 -11.79
N TRP A 66 2.76 5.36 -11.80
CA TRP A 66 1.91 5.64 -10.64
C TRP A 66 1.00 4.46 -10.29
N LYS A 67 0.53 3.70 -11.29
CA LYS A 67 -0.31 2.51 -11.10
C LYS A 67 0.48 1.33 -10.52
N LYS A 68 1.79 1.26 -10.84
CA LYS A 68 2.69 0.22 -10.33
C LYS A 68 3.15 0.50 -8.90
N ALA A 69 3.26 1.77 -8.50
CA ALA A 69 3.52 2.14 -7.12
C ALA A 69 2.33 1.72 -6.24
N PHE A 70 2.53 0.76 -5.33
CA PHE A 70 1.45 0.23 -4.51
C PHE A 70 0.89 1.34 -3.61
N PRO A 71 -0.44 1.56 -3.57
CA PRO A 71 -1.06 2.56 -2.69
C PRO A 71 -1.12 2.03 -1.26
N VAL A 72 -0.07 2.31 -0.49
CA VAL A 72 0.14 1.75 0.85
C VAL A 72 -0.88 2.34 1.82
N GLY A 73 -1.54 1.47 2.60
CA GLY A 73 -2.54 1.89 3.58
C GLY A 73 -3.91 2.21 2.98
N THR A 74 -4.13 1.91 1.69
CA THR A 74 -5.47 2.00 1.09
C THR A 74 -6.29 0.76 1.40
N GLU A 75 -7.54 0.95 1.79
CA GLU A 75 -8.47 -0.14 2.03
C GLU A 75 -8.72 -0.97 0.77
N TRP A 76 -8.72 -2.30 0.91
CA TRP A 76 -8.73 -3.22 -0.24
C TRP A 76 -10.04 -3.21 -1.06
N ASP A 77 -11.14 -2.82 -0.43
CA ASP A 77 -12.43 -2.57 -1.07
C ASP A 77 -12.47 -1.21 -1.79
N GLN A 78 -11.69 -0.23 -1.34
CA GLN A 78 -11.55 1.09 -1.97
C GLN A 78 -10.53 1.14 -3.11
N LEU A 79 -9.64 0.16 -3.24
CA LEU A 79 -8.60 0.14 -4.29
C LEU A 79 -9.17 0.30 -5.70
N ASP A 80 -10.29 -0.34 -6.04
CA ASP A 80 -10.88 -0.20 -7.38
C ASP A 80 -11.41 1.23 -7.61
N ALA A 81 -11.91 1.88 -6.56
CA ALA A 81 -12.45 3.24 -6.62
C ALA A 81 -11.36 4.29 -6.92
N VAL A 82 -10.10 4.03 -6.51
CA VAL A 82 -8.95 4.88 -6.86
C VAL A 82 -8.79 4.99 -8.37
N TYR A 83 -9.04 3.91 -9.11
CA TYR A 83 -8.89 3.84 -10.57
C TYR A 83 -10.16 4.23 -11.34
N ARG A 84 -11.19 4.75 -10.65
CA ARG A 84 -12.45 5.19 -11.28
C ARG A 84 -12.23 6.33 -12.28
N PHE A 85 -11.27 7.20 -12.00
CA PHE A 85 -10.92 8.33 -12.87
C PHE A 85 -9.63 8.02 -13.63
N ASN A 86 -9.54 8.57 -14.85
CA ASN A 86 -8.31 8.52 -15.63
C ASN A 86 -7.35 9.61 -15.16
N TRP A 87 -6.73 9.40 -14.00
CA TRP A 87 -5.78 10.35 -13.41
C TRP A 87 -4.57 10.57 -14.32
N ASP A 88 -4.28 11.85 -14.60
CA ASP A 88 -3.08 12.24 -15.34
C ASP A 88 -1.91 12.49 -14.39
N PHE A 89 -0.87 11.68 -14.51
CA PHE A 89 0.40 11.81 -13.78
C PHE A 89 1.55 12.21 -14.72
N SER A 90 1.27 12.93 -15.80
CA SER A 90 2.29 13.42 -16.72
C SER A 90 3.36 14.29 -16.02
N ASN A 91 3.04 15.00 -14.94
CA ASN A 91 4.03 15.67 -14.08
C ASN A 91 5.05 14.72 -13.45
N LEU A 92 4.61 13.53 -13.00
CA LEU A 92 5.51 12.51 -12.47
C LEU A 92 6.46 12.01 -13.55
N GLU A 93 5.95 11.76 -14.75
CA GLU A 93 6.73 11.28 -15.89
C GLU A 93 7.75 12.34 -16.33
N ASN A 94 7.31 13.58 -16.52
CA ASN A 94 8.15 14.72 -16.88
C ASN A 94 9.26 14.98 -15.83
N ALA A 95 9.03 14.64 -14.56
CA ALA A 95 10.06 14.77 -13.53
C ALA A 95 11.27 13.83 -13.79
N PHE A 96 11.06 12.72 -14.49
CA PHE A 96 12.09 11.75 -14.87
C PHE A 96 12.60 11.91 -16.31
N GLU A 97 12.06 12.84 -17.09
CA GLU A 97 12.55 13.17 -18.43
C GLU A 97 13.69 14.20 -18.39
N GLU A 98 14.39 14.40 -19.51
CA GLU A 98 15.51 15.34 -19.59
C GLU A 98 15.09 16.76 -19.16
N GLY A 99 15.83 17.35 -18.21
CA GLY A 99 15.49 18.64 -17.59
C GLY A 99 14.53 18.53 -16.40
N GLY A 100 13.94 17.35 -16.16
CA GLY A 100 13.12 17.04 -15.00
C GLY A 100 13.91 16.97 -13.69
N LYS A 101 13.23 17.20 -12.57
CA LYS A 101 13.87 17.32 -11.23
C LYS A 101 14.46 16.03 -10.69
N LEU A 102 13.98 14.89 -11.19
CA LEU A 102 14.38 13.54 -10.83
C LEU A 102 15.18 12.86 -11.95
N TYR A 103 15.49 13.58 -13.04
CA TYR A 103 16.24 13.05 -14.16
C TYR A 103 17.63 12.55 -13.74
N GLY A 104 17.95 11.31 -14.11
CA GLY A 104 19.23 10.67 -13.81
C GLY A 104 19.45 10.31 -12.33
N LYS A 105 18.45 10.52 -11.47
CA LYS A 105 18.55 10.28 -10.03
C LYS A 105 18.04 8.91 -9.65
N LYS A 106 18.61 8.35 -8.59
CA LYS A 106 18.08 7.13 -7.97
C LYS A 106 16.91 7.50 -7.06
N VAL A 107 15.73 6.97 -7.37
CA VAL A 107 14.48 7.38 -6.73
C VAL A 107 13.68 6.17 -6.27
N TYR A 108 13.12 6.27 -5.07
CA TYR A 108 12.19 5.29 -4.50
C TYR A 108 10.79 5.89 -4.43
N LEU A 109 9.79 5.16 -4.92
CA LEU A 109 8.42 5.64 -5.07
C LEU A 109 7.46 4.76 -4.29
N PHE A 110 6.51 5.37 -3.58
CA PHE A 110 5.35 4.65 -3.07
C PHE A 110 4.07 5.43 -3.35
N GLY A 111 2.98 4.70 -3.55
CA GLY A 111 1.66 5.30 -3.67
C GLY A 111 1.02 5.48 -2.30
N CYS A 112 0.16 6.47 -2.17
CA CYS A 112 -0.79 6.61 -1.09
C CYS A 112 -2.13 7.12 -1.62
N THR A 113 -3.17 7.04 -0.80
CA THR A 113 -4.48 7.62 -1.14
C THR A 113 -4.98 8.51 -0.04
N GLU A 114 -5.58 9.63 -0.41
CA GLU A 114 -6.14 10.59 0.52
C GLU A 114 -7.64 10.70 0.30
N PRO A 115 -8.48 10.30 1.27
CA PRO A 115 -9.91 10.50 1.19
C PRO A 115 -10.19 12.00 1.27
N GLN A 116 -10.82 12.55 0.22
CA GLN A 116 -11.17 13.96 0.11
C GLN A 116 -12.64 14.08 -0.27
N MET A 117 -13.34 15.01 0.37
CA MET A 117 -14.68 15.43 -0.06
C MET A 117 -14.50 16.56 -1.07
N VAL A 118 -14.89 16.33 -2.31
CA VAL A 118 -14.74 17.31 -3.39
C VAL A 118 -16.04 17.48 -4.18
N PRO A 119 -16.27 18.68 -4.73
CA PRO A 119 -17.36 18.90 -5.67
C PRO A 119 -17.04 18.22 -7.00
N PHE A 120 -17.97 17.43 -7.53
CA PHE A 120 -17.87 16.81 -8.85
C PHE A 120 -19.24 16.70 -9.50
N LYS A 121 -19.39 17.28 -10.70
CA LYS A 121 -20.65 17.26 -11.49
C LYS A 121 -21.90 17.73 -10.71
N GLY A 122 -21.73 18.67 -9.79
CA GLY A 122 -22.83 19.27 -9.01
C GLY A 122 -23.09 18.65 -7.65
N ASP A 123 -22.44 17.52 -7.33
CA ASP A 123 -22.56 16.84 -6.04
C ASP A 123 -21.23 16.89 -5.26
N ASN A 124 -21.28 16.80 -3.93
CA ASN A 124 -20.10 16.57 -3.10
C ASN A 124 -19.91 15.06 -2.92
N ILE A 125 -18.79 14.54 -3.42
CA ILE A 125 -18.46 13.11 -3.34
C ILE A 125 -17.18 12.91 -2.53
N ILE A 126 -17.10 11.78 -1.82
CA ILE A 126 -15.85 11.33 -1.20
C ILE A 126 -15.08 10.52 -2.25
N ILE A 127 -13.84 10.93 -2.51
CA ILE A 127 -12.93 10.25 -3.43
C ILE A 127 -11.62 9.93 -2.71
N HIS A 128 -11.02 8.79 -3.05
CA HIS A 128 -9.67 8.46 -2.64
C HIS A 128 -8.70 8.98 -3.70
N VAL A 129 -8.19 10.19 -3.49
CA VAL A 129 -7.24 10.85 -4.40
C VAL A 129 -5.91 10.10 -4.35
N PRO A 130 -5.40 9.55 -5.46
CA PRO A 130 -4.08 8.96 -5.47
C PRO A 130 -3.01 10.06 -5.38
N ALA A 131 -1.98 9.80 -4.60
CA ALA A 131 -0.76 10.58 -4.59
C ALA A 131 0.45 9.64 -4.67
N VAL A 132 1.54 10.13 -5.26
CA VAL A 132 2.80 9.39 -5.36
C VAL A 132 3.88 10.17 -4.63
N VAL A 133 4.59 9.49 -3.74
CA VAL A 133 5.73 10.07 -3.02
C VAL A 133 7.01 9.54 -3.64
N ALA A 134 7.91 10.45 -4.02
CA ALA A 134 9.22 10.14 -4.56
C ALA A 134 10.32 10.56 -3.58
N ILE A 135 11.23 9.65 -3.30
CA ILE A 135 12.40 9.86 -2.45
C ILE A 135 13.66 9.83 -3.31
N ASP A 136 14.32 10.97 -3.44
CA ASP A 136 15.66 11.09 -4.03
C ASP A 136 16.69 10.57 -3.02
N SER A 137 17.21 9.35 -3.26
CA SER A 137 18.11 8.67 -2.32
C SER A 137 18.99 7.63 -3.02
N PRO A 138 20.26 7.48 -2.60
CA PRO A 138 21.13 6.42 -3.10
C PRO A 138 20.75 5.01 -2.60
N PHE A 139 19.99 4.90 -1.51
CA PHE A 139 19.58 3.63 -0.89
C PHE A 139 18.09 3.63 -0.49
N PRO A 140 17.48 2.46 -0.26
CA PRO A 140 16.07 2.39 0.11
C PRO A 140 15.81 3.13 1.43
N PRO A 141 14.74 3.92 1.53
CA PRO A 141 14.51 4.76 2.72
C PRO A 141 14.22 3.94 3.99
N SER A 142 13.66 2.73 3.86
CA SER A 142 13.51 1.76 4.94
C SER A 142 13.15 0.38 4.40
N ASP A 143 13.46 -0.68 5.15
CA ASP A 143 12.97 -2.04 4.94
C ASP A 143 11.84 -2.42 5.92
N LYS A 144 11.32 -1.44 6.66
CA LYS A 144 10.24 -1.60 7.65
C LYS A 144 8.98 -0.85 7.23
N ILE A 145 7.87 -1.23 7.85
CA ILE A 145 6.59 -0.58 7.69
C ILE A 145 5.96 -0.36 9.07
N GLY A 146 5.38 0.80 9.27
CA GLY A 146 4.65 1.12 10.48
C GLY A 146 3.20 0.68 10.35
N ILE A 147 2.62 0.14 11.41
CA ILE A 147 1.21 -0.25 11.47
C ILE A 147 0.59 0.54 12.61
N LYS A 148 -0.31 1.46 12.25
CA LYS A 148 -1.06 2.27 13.22
C LYS A 148 -2.53 2.29 12.88
N SER A 149 -3.35 1.65 13.72
CA SER A 149 -4.80 1.78 13.66
C SER A 149 -5.26 2.83 14.65
N VAL A 150 -6.31 3.59 14.31
CA VAL A 150 -7.01 4.46 15.28
C VAL A 150 -7.55 3.65 16.47
N GLN A 151 -7.81 2.35 16.26
CA GLN A 151 -8.34 1.42 17.26
C GLN A 151 -7.26 0.58 17.95
N ARG A 152 -5.99 0.71 17.55
CA ARG A 152 -4.87 -0.03 18.17
C ARG A 152 -4.08 0.91 19.05
N GLU A 153 -3.83 0.43 20.25
CA GLU A 153 -3.17 1.09 21.36
C GLU A 153 -1.68 1.33 21.15
N SER A 154 -1.00 0.44 20.40
CA SER A 154 0.43 0.58 20.11
C SER A 154 0.72 0.61 18.61
N GLU A 155 1.67 1.48 18.27
CA GLU A 155 2.30 1.54 16.96
C GLU A 155 3.30 0.40 16.81
N GLU A 156 3.15 -0.41 15.76
CA GLU A 156 4.01 -1.56 15.50
C GLU A 156 4.89 -1.27 14.29
N ILE A 157 6.22 -1.31 14.45
CA ILE A 157 7.15 -1.23 13.32
C ILE A 157 7.61 -2.65 12.97
N VAL A 158 7.24 -3.14 11.78
CA VAL A 158 7.56 -4.51 11.33
C VAL A 158 8.38 -4.52 10.05
N PRO A 159 9.18 -5.56 9.77
CA PRO A 159 9.82 -5.73 8.46
C PRO A 159 8.79 -5.78 7.31
N MET A 160 9.04 -5.08 6.21
CA MET A 160 8.18 -5.05 5.01
C MET A 160 7.92 -6.46 4.46
N LYS A 161 8.92 -7.35 4.55
CA LYS A 161 8.80 -8.75 4.14
C LYS A 161 7.68 -9.49 4.86
N HIS A 162 7.43 -9.17 6.13
CA HIS A 162 6.31 -9.76 6.87
C HIS A 162 4.99 -9.39 6.21
N MET A 163 4.87 -8.20 5.61
CA MET A 163 3.70 -7.72 4.88
C MET A 163 3.72 -8.08 3.38
N LYS A 164 4.68 -8.89 2.92
CA LYS A 164 4.90 -9.22 1.50
C LYS A 164 5.15 -7.97 0.63
N MET A 165 5.82 -6.98 1.22
CA MET A 165 6.21 -5.75 0.57
C MET A 165 7.72 -5.69 0.41
N ASP A 166 8.18 -5.06 -0.67
CA ASP A 166 9.59 -4.81 -0.93
C ASP A 166 9.78 -3.66 -1.94
N TRP A 167 10.98 -3.07 -1.95
CA TRP A 167 11.39 -2.14 -3.00
C TRP A 167 11.86 -2.94 -4.21
N VAL A 168 11.13 -2.83 -5.31
CA VAL A 168 11.45 -3.52 -6.55
C VAL A 168 11.80 -2.52 -7.64
N PRO A 169 12.74 -2.85 -8.54
CA PRO A 169 13.03 -1.99 -9.68
C PRO A 169 11.78 -1.85 -10.54
N TYR A 170 11.46 -0.62 -10.92
CA TYR A 170 10.47 -0.35 -11.95
C TYR A 170 11.11 -0.59 -13.33
N ILE A 171 10.33 -1.17 -14.23
CA ILE A 171 10.73 -1.45 -15.61
C ILE A 171 9.82 -0.61 -16.53
N PRO A 172 10.39 0.44 -17.18
CA PRO A 172 9.68 1.24 -18.18
C PRO A 172 9.07 0.38 -19.28
N LEU A 173 7.97 0.85 -19.88
CA LEU A 173 7.22 0.06 -20.87
C LEU A 173 8.09 -0.43 -22.03
N GLU A 174 8.98 0.44 -22.55
CA GLU A 174 9.91 0.14 -23.64
C GLU A 174 10.93 -0.96 -23.29
N ASP A 175 11.22 -1.13 -22.00
CA ASP A 175 12.25 -2.04 -21.49
C ASP A 175 11.71 -3.39 -21.03
N ARG A 176 10.38 -3.63 -21.09
CA ARG A 176 9.77 -4.85 -20.52
C ARG A 176 10.14 -6.13 -21.26
N ASP A 177 10.48 -6.02 -22.54
CA ASP A 177 10.94 -7.16 -23.35
C ASP A 177 12.44 -7.42 -23.18
N SER A 178 13.17 -6.52 -22.49
CA SER A 178 14.59 -6.67 -22.20
C SER A 178 14.84 -7.63 -21.04
N ARG A 179 16.01 -8.29 -21.03
CA ARG A 179 16.42 -9.12 -19.90
C ARG A 179 16.62 -8.26 -18.66
N VAL A 180 15.79 -8.48 -17.65
CA VAL A 180 15.75 -7.72 -16.39
C VAL A 180 17.13 -7.56 -15.73
N ASP A 181 17.97 -8.60 -15.80
CA ASP A 181 19.32 -8.61 -15.19
C ASP A 181 20.31 -7.58 -15.80
N ARG A 182 19.97 -6.99 -16.95
CA ARG A 182 20.82 -6.00 -17.65
C ARG A 182 20.34 -4.56 -17.45
N LEU A 183 19.18 -4.35 -16.83
CA LEU A 183 18.60 -3.03 -16.62
C LEU A 183 19.25 -2.36 -15.41
N LYS A 184 19.87 -1.20 -15.64
CA LYS A 184 20.31 -0.31 -14.55
C LYS A 184 19.13 0.58 -14.15
N SER A 185 18.15 0.01 -13.47
CA SER A 185 16.99 0.77 -12.99
C SER A 185 17.42 1.81 -11.95
N GLN A 186 17.10 3.07 -12.21
CA GLN A 186 17.23 4.16 -11.25
C GLN A 186 15.95 4.40 -10.44
N ILE A 187 14.82 3.86 -10.94
CA ILE A 187 13.50 3.99 -10.35
C ILE A 187 13.14 2.70 -9.62
N PHE A 188 12.79 2.81 -8.34
CA PHE A 188 12.32 1.72 -7.51
C PHE A 188 10.92 2.05 -6.99
N ILE A 189 10.04 1.06 -6.94
CA ILE A 189 8.68 1.20 -6.43
C ILE A 189 8.50 0.29 -5.22
N LEU A 190 7.76 0.76 -4.22
CA LEU A 190 7.25 -0.09 -3.17
C LEU A 190 6.12 -0.94 -3.75
N SER A 191 6.31 -2.26 -3.74
CA SER A 191 5.36 -3.21 -4.30
C SER A 191 4.84 -4.15 -3.22
N CYS A 192 3.60 -4.62 -3.37
CA CYS A 192 3.01 -5.64 -2.52
C CYS A 192 2.63 -6.87 -3.36
N THR A 193 3.19 -8.02 -3.02
CA THR A 193 2.90 -9.29 -3.73
C THR A 193 1.68 -10.04 -3.16
N GLN A 194 1.04 -9.49 -2.12
CA GLN A 194 -0.17 -10.05 -1.52
C GLN A 194 -1.36 -9.89 -2.48
N ARG A 195 -1.83 -11.01 -3.05
CA ARG A 195 -2.98 -11.02 -3.96
C ARG A 195 -4.29 -10.77 -3.21
N ARG A 196 -5.18 -9.97 -3.81
CA ARG A 196 -6.52 -9.67 -3.28
C ARG A 196 -7.36 -10.92 -3.01
N ALA A 197 -7.33 -11.90 -3.92
CA ALA A 197 -8.03 -13.18 -3.73
C ALA A 197 -7.56 -13.95 -2.48
N ALA A 198 -6.27 -13.85 -2.14
CA ALA A 198 -5.70 -14.52 -0.98
C ALA A 198 -6.06 -13.82 0.34
N LEU A 199 -6.56 -12.58 0.31
CA LEU A 199 -7.02 -11.87 1.52
C LEU A 199 -8.27 -12.49 2.12
N LYS A 200 -9.14 -13.11 1.29
CA LYS A 200 -10.37 -13.79 1.74
C LYS A 200 -10.11 -14.91 2.75
N HIS A 201 -8.88 -15.41 2.81
CA HIS A 201 -8.46 -16.49 3.71
C HIS A 201 -7.61 -15.98 4.89
N LEU A 202 -7.38 -14.67 5.00
CA LEU A 202 -6.67 -14.08 6.12
C LEU A 202 -7.64 -13.71 7.25
N LYS A 203 -7.15 -13.77 8.49
CA LYS A 203 -7.88 -13.25 9.66
C LYS A 203 -8.11 -11.75 9.49
N ILE A 204 -9.24 -11.24 9.99
CA ILE A 204 -9.62 -9.82 9.92
C ILE A 204 -8.50 -8.91 10.46
N GLU A 205 -7.93 -9.26 11.62
CA GLU A 205 -6.80 -8.53 12.22
C GLU A 205 -5.61 -8.37 11.26
N ARG A 206 -5.35 -9.40 10.46
CA ARG A 206 -4.25 -9.41 9.49
C ARG A 206 -4.58 -8.55 8.27
N ILE A 207 -5.83 -8.55 7.82
CA ILE A 207 -6.30 -7.67 6.74
C ILE A 207 -6.18 -6.21 7.17
N LYS A 208 -6.65 -5.89 8.38
CA LYS A 208 -6.55 -4.56 8.99
C LYS A 208 -5.11 -4.04 9.05
N LYS A 209 -4.10 -4.90 9.25
CA LYS A 209 -2.69 -4.50 9.18
C LYS A 209 -2.30 -3.90 7.82
N TYR A 210 -2.90 -4.32 6.70
CA TYR A 210 -2.64 -3.76 5.38
C TYR A 210 -3.34 -2.41 5.16
N GLU A 211 -4.48 -2.20 5.80
CA GLU A 211 -5.24 -0.94 5.74
C GLU A 211 -4.58 0.14 6.60
N TYR A 212 -3.94 -0.27 7.70
CA TYR A 212 -3.30 0.63 8.66
C TYR A 212 -1.79 0.76 8.50
N CYS A 213 -1.21 0.15 7.47
CA CYS A 213 0.22 0.25 7.25
C CYS A 213 0.61 1.56 6.56
N LEU A 214 1.71 2.15 6.99
CA LEU A 214 2.29 3.36 6.42
C LEU A 214 3.78 3.11 6.16
N PRO A 215 4.33 3.53 5.01
CA PRO A 215 5.76 3.43 4.76
C PRO A 215 6.53 4.09 5.88
N TYR A 216 7.43 3.34 6.51
CA TYR A 216 8.25 3.82 7.60
C TYR A 216 9.51 4.49 7.05
N PHE A 217 9.96 5.54 7.72
CA PHE A 217 11.22 6.18 7.45
C PHE A 217 11.97 6.35 8.76
N TYR A 218 13.18 5.82 8.82
CA TYR A 218 14.07 6.00 9.96
C TYR A 218 15.25 6.85 9.53
N ASN A 219 15.40 8.01 10.17
CA ASN A 219 16.56 8.87 9.99
C ASN A 219 17.34 8.93 11.31
N PRO A 220 18.45 8.17 11.44
CA PRO A 220 19.26 8.16 12.66
C PRO A 220 19.81 9.55 13.04
N LEU A 221 19.94 10.46 12.08
CA LEU A 221 20.46 11.81 12.31
C LEU A 221 19.44 12.76 12.95
N LYS A 222 18.16 12.37 12.97
CA LYS A 222 17.11 13.12 13.65
C LYS A 222 16.74 12.37 14.91
N GLU A 223 16.61 13.11 16.01
CA GLU A 223 16.06 12.53 17.21
C GLU A 223 14.60 12.14 16.95
N ASP A 224 14.25 10.90 17.29
CA ASP A 224 12.87 10.47 17.22
C ASP A 224 12.09 11.11 18.38
N GLN A 225 10.92 11.69 18.08
CA GLN A 225 10.04 12.26 19.09
C GLN A 225 9.55 11.18 20.07
N PHE A 226 9.44 9.93 19.62
CA PHE A 226 9.08 8.81 20.50
C PHE A 226 10.20 8.47 21.49
N GLU A 227 11.47 8.68 21.13
CA GLU A 227 12.59 8.48 22.07
C GLU A 227 12.61 9.49 23.22
N GLN A 228 11.83 10.58 23.10
CA GLN A 228 11.65 11.60 24.13
C GLN A 228 10.29 11.50 24.83
N SER A 229 9.33 10.71 24.31
CA SER A 229 8.00 10.61 24.90
C SER A 229 8.09 10.02 26.31
N THR A 230 7.38 10.68 27.21
CA THR A 230 7.24 10.33 28.63
C THR A 230 5.89 9.70 28.93
N ASP A 231 5.00 9.72 27.94
CA ASP A 231 3.69 9.10 27.94
C ASP A 231 3.80 7.58 27.78
N VAL A 232 3.07 6.87 28.62
CA VAL A 232 2.89 5.43 28.56
C VAL A 232 1.40 5.14 28.52
N SER A 233 0.96 4.43 27.49
CA SER A 233 -0.40 3.90 27.48
C SER A 233 -0.47 2.68 28.40
N ILE A 234 -1.28 2.79 29.45
CA ILE A 234 -1.48 1.80 30.50
C ILE A 234 -2.74 1.00 30.18
N VAL A 235 -2.58 -0.32 30.20
CA VAL A 235 -3.64 -1.31 29.94
C VAL A 235 -3.75 -2.22 31.14
N PHE A 236 -4.39 -1.73 32.19
CA PHE A 236 -4.49 -2.50 33.42
C PHE A 236 -5.59 -3.55 33.27
N PRO A 237 -5.30 -4.85 33.48
CA PRO A 237 -6.24 -5.94 33.22
C PRO A 237 -7.27 -6.13 34.35
N ALA A 238 -8.03 -5.07 34.69
CA ALA A 238 -9.13 -5.14 35.64
C ALA A 238 -10.35 -5.88 35.08
N GLU A 239 -11.20 -6.39 35.98
CA GLU A 239 -12.50 -6.97 35.63
C GLU A 239 -13.66 -6.02 35.98
N PRO A 240 -14.74 -5.96 35.18
CA PRO A 240 -15.05 -6.78 34.00
C PRO A 240 -14.42 -6.29 32.68
N LYS A 241 -13.76 -5.12 32.67
CA LYS A 241 -13.12 -4.54 31.50
C LYS A 241 -11.76 -3.95 31.87
N PRO A 242 -10.74 -4.06 31.01
CA PRO A 242 -9.46 -3.39 31.22
C PRO A 242 -9.62 -1.89 31.36
N ILE A 243 -8.78 -1.28 32.20
CA ILE A 243 -8.65 0.17 32.33
C ILE A 243 -7.59 0.62 31.33
N LEU A 244 -7.96 1.56 30.46
CA LEU A 244 -7.07 2.21 29.50
C LEU A 244 -6.87 3.66 29.93
N CYS A 245 -5.63 4.04 30.22
CA CYS A 245 -5.27 5.43 30.50
C CYS A 245 -3.86 5.74 30.01
N ASP A 246 -3.62 6.97 29.60
CA ASP A 246 -2.27 7.44 29.31
C ASP A 246 -1.66 8.03 30.59
N PHE A 247 -0.39 7.71 30.85
CA PHE A 247 0.36 8.15 32.04
C PHE A 247 1.69 8.77 31.62
N ASP A 248 1.88 10.05 31.89
CA ASP A 248 3.13 10.76 31.66
C ASP A 248 3.98 10.75 32.93
N TRP A 249 5.09 10.00 32.94
CA TRP A 249 5.91 9.89 34.15
C TRP A 249 6.67 11.16 34.56
N GLU A 250 6.68 12.22 33.73
CA GLU A 250 7.24 13.53 34.09
C GLU A 250 6.19 14.49 34.63
N MET A 251 4.93 14.35 34.20
CA MET A 251 3.84 15.27 34.52
C MET A 251 2.85 14.71 35.55
N ASP A 252 2.66 13.39 35.57
CA ASP A 252 1.65 12.71 36.38
C ASP A 252 2.27 12.06 37.63
N ASP A 253 1.52 12.13 38.73
CA ASP A 253 1.79 11.34 39.93
C ASP A 253 0.90 10.08 39.96
N VAL A 254 1.52 8.93 40.20
CA VAL A 254 0.85 7.63 40.18
C VAL A 254 -0.25 7.53 41.25
N GLU A 255 -0.07 8.22 42.39
CA GLU A 255 -1.05 8.23 43.48
C GLU A 255 -2.26 9.07 43.11
N ASP A 256 -2.04 10.22 42.48
CA ASP A 256 -3.10 11.13 42.03
C ASP A 256 -3.96 10.45 40.96
N VAL A 257 -3.33 9.85 39.95
CA VAL A 257 -4.03 9.10 38.89
C VAL A 257 -4.84 7.94 39.46
N ALA A 258 -4.24 7.12 40.34
CA ALA A 258 -4.97 6.02 40.96
C ALA A 258 -6.15 6.50 41.82
N SER A 259 -5.98 7.61 42.53
CA SER A 259 -7.03 8.19 43.38
C SER A 259 -8.16 8.80 42.56
N ASP A 260 -7.87 9.42 41.42
CA ASP A 260 -8.88 9.95 40.52
C ASP A 260 -9.67 8.84 39.83
N LEU A 261 -9.02 7.75 39.39
CA LEU A 261 -9.70 6.57 38.87
C LEU A 261 -10.63 5.90 39.89
N ILE A 262 -10.28 5.92 41.18
CA ILE A 262 -11.15 5.43 42.26
C ILE A 262 -12.35 6.35 42.46
N LYS A 263 -12.15 7.68 42.46
CA LYS A 263 -13.26 8.66 42.56
C LYS A 263 -14.24 8.54 41.40
N GLU A 264 -13.75 8.18 40.22
CA GLU A 264 -14.57 7.94 39.03
C GLU A 264 -15.23 6.54 39.01
N GLU A 265 -15.05 5.73 40.05
CA GLU A 265 -15.54 4.34 40.15
C GLU A 265 -15.04 3.44 39.00
N VAL A 266 -13.91 3.80 38.39
CA VAL A 266 -13.26 3.04 37.30
C VAL A 266 -12.30 1.98 37.86
N LEU A 267 -11.58 2.33 38.93
CA LEU A 267 -10.68 1.44 39.65
C LEU A 267 -11.24 1.18 41.05
N SER A 268 -11.19 -0.06 41.52
CA SER A 268 -11.63 -0.38 42.88
C SER A 268 -10.50 -0.10 43.90
N GLU A 269 -10.87 0.21 45.15
CA GLU A 269 -9.89 0.51 46.21
C GLU A 269 -8.96 -0.68 46.51
N ASP A 270 -9.45 -1.91 46.37
CA ASP A 270 -8.67 -3.14 46.58
C ASP A 270 -7.65 -3.40 45.47
N GLU A 271 -7.88 -2.90 44.26
CA GLU A 271 -6.94 -3.01 43.14
C GLU A 271 -5.94 -1.84 43.08
N LYS A 272 -6.06 -0.83 43.96
CA LYS A 272 -5.23 0.39 43.93
C LYS A 272 -3.74 0.10 43.89
N ASP A 273 -3.24 -0.73 44.81
CA ASP A 273 -1.81 -1.02 44.89
C ASP A 273 -1.33 -1.85 43.69
N ALA A 274 -2.16 -2.79 43.21
CA ALA A 274 -1.86 -3.57 42.01
C ALA A 274 -1.77 -2.69 40.75
N PHE A 275 -2.69 -1.73 40.59
CA PHE A 275 -2.65 -0.75 39.51
C PHE A 275 -1.38 0.09 39.57
N LYS A 276 -1.03 0.64 40.75
CA LYS A 276 0.16 1.46 40.92
C LYS A 276 1.44 0.71 40.60
N ASP A 277 1.55 -0.55 41.01
CA ASP A 277 2.71 -1.39 40.72
C ASP A 277 2.79 -1.71 39.22
N PHE A 278 1.65 -1.97 38.58
CA PHE A 278 1.57 -2.16 37.13
C PHE A 278 2.02 -0.92 36.35
N VAL A 279 1.58 0.27 36.74
CA VAL A 279 2.00 1.54 36.11
C VAL A 279 3.52 1.72 36.25
N LYS A 280 4.07 1.51 37.46
CA LYS A 280 5.52 1.62 37.69
C LYS A 280 6.32 0.62 36.83
N GLU A 281 5.83 -0.60 36.67
CA GLU A 281 6.44 -1.60 35.79
C GLU A 281 6.45 -1.13 34.34
N LYS A 282 5.30 -0.68 33.82
CA LYS A 282 5.17 -0.18 32.44
C LYS A 282 6.06 1.04 32.19
N VAL A 283 6.13 1.97 33.13
CA VAL A 283 7.05 3.11 33.07
C VAL A 283 8.51 2.65 33.05
N ARG A 284 8.88 1.62 33.83
CA ARG A 284 10.24 1.07 33.83
C ARG A 284 10.60 0.42 32.49
N GLU A 285 9.67 -0.34 31.90
CA GLU A 285 9.82 -0.94 30.58
C GLU A 285 10.02 0.14 29.51
N ALA A 286 9.17 1.16 29.50
CA ALA A 286 9.24 2.27 28.56
C ALA A 286 10.56 3.06 28.69
N LYS A 287 10.99 3.40 29.92
CA LYS A 287 12.29 4.04 30.16
C LYS A 287 13.47 3.20 29.66
N LYS A 288 13.41 1.88 29.85
CA LYS A 288 14.44 0.96 29.34
C LYS A 288 14.45 0.95 27.81
N ALA A 289 13.28 0.83 27.17
CA ALA A 289 13.16 0.87 25.71
C ALA A 289 13.68 2.20 25.13
N ASN A 290 13.35 3.33 25.75
CA ASN A 290 13.84 4.65 25.33
C ASN A 290 15.38 4.75 25.43
N ARG A 291 15.98 4.20 26.50
CA ARG A 291 17.45 4.16 26.62
C ARG A 291 18.08 3.29 25.53
N GLU A 292 17.55 2.09 25.32
CA GLU A 292 18.07 1.16 24.29
C GLU A 292 17.93 1.75 22.88
N ALA A 293 16.83 2.44 22.58
CA ALA A 293 16.64 3.14 21.32
C ALA A 293 17.67 4.26 21.11
N ARG A 294 17.92 5.09 22.14
CA ARG A 294 18.94 6.14 22.10
C ARG A 294 20.35 5.59 21.90
N GLU A 295 20.69 4.50 22.59
CA GLU A 295 21.97 3.80 22.45
C GLU A 295 22.11 3.21 21.04
N ALA A 296 21.07 2.55 20.52
CA ALA A 296 21.05 2.01 19.17
C ALA A 296 21.20 3.11 18.11
N ARG A 297 20.53 4.26 18.29
CA ARG A 297 20.67 5.43 17.41
C ARG A 297 22.09 5.98 17.44
N LYS A 298 22.66 6.17 18.64
CA LYS A 298 24.05 6.64 18.79
C LYS A 298 25.03 5.71 18.08
N LYS A 299 24.90 4.40 18.30
CA LYS A 299 25.70 3.39 17.61
C LYS A 299 25.51 3.44 16.09
N ALA A 300 24.27 3.58 15.62
CA ALA A 300 23.98 3.70 14.19
C ALA A 300 24.63 4.93 13.56
N ILE A 301 24.74 6.06 14.28
CA ILE A 301 25.45 7.26 13.81
C ILE A 301 26.96 7.04 13.80
N GLU A 302 27.51 6.39 14.83
CA GLU A 302 28.95 6.09 14.94
C GLU A 302 29.42 5.12 13.84
N ASP A 303 28.63 4.08 13.55
CA ASP A 303 28.92 3.08 12.52
C ASP A 303 28.66 3.62 11.09
N MET A 304 28.03 4.79 10.94
CA MET A 304 27.64 5.36 9.65
C MET A 304 28.79 6.10 8.95
N SER A 305 29.00 5.77 7.67
CA SER A 305 29.96 6.47 6.81
C SER A 305 29.52 7.93 6.55
N GLU A 306 30.50 8.81 6.29
CA GLU A 306 30.23 10.21 5.95
C GLU A 306 29.40 10.36 4.66
N GLU A 307 29.59 9.45 3.70
CA GLU A 307 28.75 9.39 2.49
C GLU A 307 27.28 9.12 2.82
N THR A 308 27.01 8.19 3.75
CA THR A 308 25.64 7.85 4.18
C THR A 308 25.03 8.99 4.99
N LYS A 309 25.81 9.64 5.87
CA LYS A 309 25.36 10.83 6.62
C LYS A 309 24.95 11.96 5.66
N THR A 310 25.81 12.23 4.68
CA THR A 310 25.56 13.23 3.63
C THR A 310 24.31 12.87 2.82
N ALA A 311 24.12 11.59 2.48
CA ALA A 311 22.93 11.13 1.79
C ALA A 311 21.65 11.37 2.61
N PHE A 312 21.65 11.09 3.92
CA PHE A 312 20.48 11.38 4.78
C PHE A 312 20.17 12.88 4.89
N GLN A 313 21.20 13.74 4.91
CA GLN A 313 21.02 15.20 4.95
C GLN A 313 20.48 15.75 3.63
N ASN A 314 20.93 15.19 2.50
CA ASN A 314 20.56 15.64 1.17
C ASN A 314 19.27 14.99 0.64
N MET A 315 18.76 13.95 1.31
CA MET A 315 17.55 13.25 0.91
C MET A 315 16.38 14.21 0.75
N LYS A 316 15.74 14.18 -0.43
CA LYS A 316 14.57 15.00 -0.74
C LYS A 316 13.35 14.14 -0.96
N PHE A 317 12.22 14.68 -0.52
CA PHE A 317 10.91 14.06 -0.65
C PHE A 317 10.06 14.96 -1.53
N TYR A 318 9.50 14.38 -2.58
CA TYR A 318 8.58 15.03 -3.49
C TYR A 318 7.25 14.31 -3.42
N LYS A 319 6.16 15.04 -3.57
CA LYS A 319 4.83 14.46 -3.61
C LYS A 319 4.08 14.96 -4.83
N PHE A 320 3.57 14.01 -5.58
CA PHE A 320 2.88 14.23 -6.84
C PHE A 320 1.39 13.98 -6.64
N TYR A 321 0.60 14.93 -7.08
CA TYR A 321 -0.84 14.77 -7.29
C TYR A 321 -1.10 14.74 -8.79
N PRO A 322 -2.23 14.13 -9.21
CA PRO A 322 -2.59 14.17 -10.61
C PRO A 322 -2.86 15.61 -11.08
N ILE A 323 -2.58 15.86 -12.35
CA ILE A 323 -2.87 17.11 -13.03
C ILE A 323 -4.38 17.20 -13.30
N PRO A 324 -4.99 18.39 -13.16
CA PRO A 324 -6.40 18.57 -13.48
C PRO A 324 -6.71 18.25 -14.95
N THR A 325 -7.73 17.41 -15.17
CA THR A 325 -8.33 17.15 -16.47
C THR A 325 -9.84 17.46 -16.43
N PRO A 326 -10.50 17.68 -17.58
CA PRO A 326 -11.95 17.96 -17.61
C PRO A 326 -12.83 16.87 -16.96
N ASP A 327 -12.34 15.62 -16.94
CA ASP A 327 -13.08 14.47 -16.43
C ASP A 327 -12.74 14.09 -14.98
N THR A 328 -11.80 14.82 -14.36
CA THR A 328 -11.38 14.61 -12.97
C THR A 328 -11.92 15.70 -12.04
N PRO A 329 -12.20 15.39 -10.76
CA PRO A 329 -12.55 16.39 -9.76
C PRO A 329 -11.45 17.44 -9.56
N ASP A 330 -11.84 18.65 -9.16
CA ASP A 330 -10.87 19.69 -8.80
C ASP A 330 -10.21 19.38 -7.45
N LEU A 331 -8.88 19.33 -7.46
CA LEU A 331 -8.03 19.03 -6.31
C LEU A 331 -7.25 20.25 -5.81
N SER A 332 -7.50 21.45 -6.36
CA SER A 332 -6.75 22.67 -6.06
C SER A 332 -6.62 22.95 -4.56
N ASN A 333 -7.67 22.68 -3.79
CA ASN A 333 -7.74 22.94 -2.35
C ASN A 333 -7.38 21.73 -1.47
N THR A 334 -7.08 20.57 -2.05
CA THR A 334 -6.86 19.32 -1.28
C THR A 334 -5.41 18.87 -1.25
N LYS A 335 -4.53 19.54 -2.01
CA LYS A 335 -3.10 19.17 -2.07
C LYS A 335 -2.40 19.55 -0.75
N SER A 336 -1.85 18.55 -0.08
CA SER A 336 -1.04 18.72 1.12
C SER A 336 0.39 18.20 0.92
N THR A 337 1.37 18.91 1.48
CA THR A 337 2.76 18.43 1.59
C THR A 337 2.90 17.30 2.60
N PHE A 338 1.97 17.14 3.53
CA PHE A 338 2.04 16.08 4.53
C PHE A 338 1.98 14.70 3.86
N ILE A 339 2.96 13.84 4.13
CA ILE A 339 3.07 12.49 3.59
C ILE A 339 2.46 11.50 4.58
N ASN A 340 3.10 11.37 5.74
CA ASN A 340 2.65 10.56 6.87
C ASN A 340 3.47 10.96 8.10
N ARG A 341 3.23 10.32 9.25
CA ARG A 341 3.93 10.68 10.49
C ARG A 341 5.44 10.43 10.51
N TYR A 342 5.95 9.49 9.71
CA TYR A 342 7.38 9.15 9.66
C TYR A 342 8.15 10.03 8.68
N TYR A 343 7.57 10.26 7.50
CA TYR A 343 8.15 11.15 6.47
C TYR A 343 7.87 12.62 6.73
N ARG A 344 6.85 12.93 7.55
CA ARG A 344 6.31 14.27 7.83
C ARG A 344 5.87 14.95 6.54
N HIS A 345 6.57 15.98 6.08
CA HIS A 345 6.21 16.75 4.91
C HIS A 345 7.18 16.49 3.75
N ALA A 346 6.63 16.44 2.55
CA ALA A 346 7.38 16.60 1.33
C ALA A 346 8.09 17.96 1.34
N HIS A 347 9.30 17.99 0.78
CA HIS A 347 10.04 19.23 0.57
C HIS A 347 9.37 20.08 -0.50
N GLU A 348 8.67 19.44 -1.45
CA GLU A 348 8.06 20.10 -2.59
C GLU A 348 6.89 19.28 -3.14
N LEU A 349 5.86 19.98 -3.60
CA LEU A 349 4.79 19.41 -4.42
C LEU A 349 5.14 19.61 -5.89
N LEU A 350 5.06 18.54 -6.66
CA LEU A 350 5.33 18.53 -8.09
C LEU A 350 4.10 18.06 -8.89
#